data_AF-A0A820TXV5-F1
#
_entry.id   AF-A0A820TXV5-F1
#
_cell.length_a   1.000
_cell.length_b   1.000
_cell.length_c   1.000
_cell.angle_alpha   90.00
_cell.angle_beta   90.00
_cell.angle_gamma   90.00
#
_symmetry.space_group_name_H-M   'P 1'
#
loop_
_entity.id
_entity.type
_entity.pdbx_description
1 polymer ?
#
loop_
_entity_poly.entity_id
_entity_poly.type
_entity_poly.pdbx_seq_one_letter_code
_entity_poly.pdbx_strand_id
1 'polypeptide(L)'
;MKRATASGQVTLFIRTFGRETDFICHDQIVATNGGTHVIQTFLSEEISREIKIKDRTTRQGDHGSYNMVLLNRDLEKLYIEKFDIEDARK
;
A
#
# COMPACT_ATOMS: atom_id res chain seq x y z
N MET A 1 2.96 15.01 -4.07
CA MET A 1 1.56 15.39 -3.76
C MET A 1 1.50 15.91 -2.34
N LYS A 2 1.15 17.19 -2.11
CA LYS A 2 1.28 17.78 -0.76
C LYS A 2 0.09 17.54 0.19
N ARG A 3 -1.06 17.09 -0.31
CA ARG A 3 -2.30 16.90 0.49
C ARG A 3 -2.83 15.46 0.49
N ALA A 4 -2.17 14.55 -0.22
CA ALA A 4 -2.64 13.16 -0.37
C ALA A 4 -2.67 12.38 0.95
N THR A 5 -1.90 12.84 1.93
CA THR A 5 -1.71 12.24 3.26
C THR A 5 -2.23 13.13 4.39
N ALA A 6 -3.11 14.10 4.09
CA ALA A 6 -3.74 14.93 5.11
C ALA A 6 -4.92 14.21 5.79
N SER A 7 -5.26 14.64 7.00
CA SER A 7 -6.37 14.07 7.78
C SER A 7 -7.68 14.12 7.00
N GLY A 8 -8.42 13.01 7.02
CA GLY A 8 -9.69 12.85 6.30
C GLY A 8 -9.57 12.70 4.77
N GLN A 9 -8.37 12.60 4.21
CA GLN A 9 -8.17 12.40 2.78
C GLN A 9 -8.00 10.93 2.42
N VAL A 10 -8.57 10.54 1.28
CA VAL A 10 -8.36 9.23 0.64
C VAL A 10 -7.90 9.48 -0.78
N THR A 11 -6.74 8.94 -1.15
CA THR A 11 -6.18 9.11 -2.49
C THR A 11 -6.09 7.76 -3.19
N LEU A 12 -6.70 7.64 -4.37
CA LEU A 12 -6.65 6.44 -5.20
C LEU A 12 -5.53 6.55 -6.25
N PHE A 13 -4.70 5.51 -6.34
CA PHE A 13 -3.67 5.38 -7.38
C PHE A 13 -3.94 4.17 -8.25
N ILE A 14 -3.94 4.36 -9.57
CA ILE A 14 -3.95 3.24 -10.51
C ILE A 14 -2.56 2.63 -10.59
N ARG A 15 -2.49 1.32 -10.91
CA ARG A 15 -1.25 0.53 -10.98
C ARG A 15 -0.13 1.25 -11.75
N THR A 16 -0.43 1.90 -12.87
CA THR A 16 0.53 2.59 -13.75
C THR A 16 0.96 3.97 -13.27
N PHE A 17 0.29 4.57 -12.28
CA PHE A 17 0.57 5.92 -11.79
C PHE A 17 1.18 5.90 -10.38
N GLY A 18 2.20 6.74 -10.17
CA GLY A 18 2.86 6.94 -8.87
C GLY A 18 4.21 6.23 -8.71
N ARG A 19 4.92 5.96 -9.81
CA ARG A 19 6.28 5.40 -9.78
C ARG A 19 7.32 6.35 -9.17
N GLU A 20 7.02 7.66 -9.11
CA GLU A 20 8.01 8.70 -8.75
C GLU A 20 7.42 9.83 -7.89
N THR A 21 6.27 9.61 -7.24
CA THR A 21 5.64 10.67 -6.44
C THR A 21 5.93 10.46 -4.98
N ASP A 22 6.72 11.36 -4.40
CA ASP A 22 6.98 11.36 -2.97
C ASP A 22 5.73 11.77 -2.18
N PHE A 23 5.43 10.97 -1.16
CA PHE A 23 4.40 11.22 -0.16
C PHE A 23 5.11 11.66 1.12
N ILE A 24 4.88 12.90 1.51
CA ILE A 24 5.35 13.41 2.79
C ILE A 24 4.10 13.78 3.57
N CYS A 25 3.92 13.13 4.72
CA CYS A 25 2.84 13.45 5.65
C CYS A 25 3.35 14.52 6.61
N HIS A 26 2.95 15.77 6.41
CA HIS A 26 3.22 16.87 7.35
C HIS A 26 2.05 17.11 8.33
N ASP A 27 1.02 16.25 8.30
CA ASP A 27 -0.17 16.40 9.13
C ASP A 27 0.04 15.72 10.49
N GLN A 28 0.06 16.52 11.54
CA GLN A 28 0.30 16.05 12.90
C GLN A 28 -0.86 15.20 13.46
N ILE A 29 -2.08 15.39 12.95
CA ILE A 29 -3.23 14.54 13.33
C ILE A 29 -3.02 13.14 12.77
N VAL A 30 -2.59 13.04 11.51
CA VAL A 30 -2.28 11.75 10.88
C VAL A 30 -1.11 11.07 11.60
N ALA A 31 -0.04 11.79 11.90
CA ALA A 31 1.10 11.25 12.66
C ALA A 31 0.68 10.72 14.04
N THR A 32 -0.15 11.46 14.78
CA THR A 32 -0.66 11.04 16.10
C THR A 32 -1.56 9.79 16.02
N ASN A 33 -2.21 9.56 14.88
CA ASN A 33 -3.08 8.41 14.63
C ASN A 33 -2.35 7.19 14.04
N GLY A 34 -1.02 7.12 14.15
CA GLY A 34 -0.23 6.00 13.63
C GLY A 34 0.18 6.14 12.16
N GLY A 35 -0.05 7.31 11.57
CA GLY A 35 0.45 7.71 10.26
C GLY A 35 -0.38 7.27 9.06
N THR A 36 0.24 7.31 7.88
CA THR A 36 -0.46 6.98 6.63
C THR A 36 -0.69 5.48 6.52
N HIS A 37 -1.93 5.10 6.20
CA HIS A 37 -2.28 3.72 5.85
C HIS A 37 -2.30 3.53 4.33
N VAL A 38 -1.61 2.51 3.83
CA VAL A 38 -1.62 2.15 2.41
C VAL A 38 -2.33 0.81 2.22
N ILE A 39 -3.34 0.80 1.35
CA ILE A 39 -4.05 -0.40 0.92
C ILE A 39 -3.67 -0.71 -0.52
N GLN A 40 -2.98 -1.81 -0.74
CA GLN A 40 -2.71 -2.33 -2.08
C GLN A 40 -3.82 -3.30 -2.50
N THR A 41 -4.52 -3.00 -3.58
CA THR A 41 -5.69 -3.79 -4.03
C THR A 41 -5.36 -4.78 -5.15
N PHE A 42 -4.08 -5.06 -5.39
CA PHE A 42 -3.62 -5.94 -6.46
C PHE A 42 -2.29 -6.60 -6.11
N LEU A 43 -2.02 -7.78 -6.65
CA LEU A 43 -0.73 -8.42 -6.44
C LEU A 43 0.34 -7.75 -7.31
N SER A 44 1.47 -7.41 -6.69
CA SER A 44 2.66 -6.93 -7.39
C SER A 44 3.45 -8.14 -7.89
N GLU A 45 3.71 -8.20 -9.20
CA GLU A 45 4.49 -9.29 -9.81
C GLU A 45 5.96 -9.26 -9.41
N GLU A 46 6.46 -8.08 -9.02
CA GLU A 46 7.82 -7.89 -8.52
C GLU A 46 7.81 -7.35 -7.09
N ILE A 47 8.67 -7.94 -6.24
CA ILE A 47 8.92 -7.46 -4.87
C ILE A 47 9.36 -5.99 -4.87
N SER A 48 10.15 -5.58 -5.86
CA SER A 48 10.63 -4.20 -6.03
C SER A 48 9.48 -3.19 -6.10
N ARG A 49 8.35 -3.60 -6.70
CA ARG A 49 7.14 -2.78 -6.84
C ARG A 49 6.38 -2.70 -5.52
N GLU A 50 6.24 -3.83 -4.84
CA GLU A 50 5.58 -3.88 -3.53
C GLU A 50 6.33 -3.02 -2.50
N ILE A 51 7.67 -3.11 -2.47
CA ILE A 51 8.52 -2.27 -1.61
C ILE A 51 8.24 -0.79 -1.87
N LYS A 52 8.23 -0.36 -3.14
CA LYS A 52 7.93 1.06 -3.48
C LYS A 52 6.53 1.51 -3.08
N ILE A 53 5.55 0.60 -3.03
CA ILE A 53 4.19 0.91 -2.56
C ILE A 53 4.19 1.02 -1.03
N LYS A 54 4.88 0.11 -0.34
CA LYS A 54 5.07 0.16 1.12
C LYS A 54 5.81 1.44 1.54
N ASP A 55 6.80 1.89 0.80
CA ASP A 55 7.54 3.15 1.05
C ASP A 55 6.63 4.40 1.02
N ARG A 56 5.37 4.28 0.61
CA ARG A 56 4.37 5.36 0.69
C ARG A 56 3.74 5.50 2.08
N THR A 57 3.88 4.52 2.97
CA THR A 57 3.39 4.64 4.34
C THR A 57 4.20 5.66 5.12
N THR A 58 5.52 5.62 4.97
CA THR A 58 6.46 6.36 5.84
C THR A 58 7.79 6.61 5.14
N ARG A 59 8.31 7.84 5.30
CA ARG A 59 9.71 8.17 5.04
C ARG A 59 10.28 8.85 6.28
N GLN A 60 11.56 8.61 6.57
CA GLN A 60 12.32 9.25 7.67
C GLN A 60 11.88 8.91 9.11
N GLY A 61 11.41 7.68 9.35
CA GLY A 61 11.21 7.16 10.72
C GLY A 61 9.83 7.42 11.33
N ASP A 62 8.92 8.02 10.58
CA ASP A 62 7.50 8.11 10.96
C ASP A 62 6.85 6.72 11.06
N HIS A 63 5.70 6.66 11.75
CA HIS A 63 4.84 5.48 11.83
C HIS A 63 3.86 5.42 10.65
N GLY A 64 3.49 4.21 10.24
CA GLY A 64 2.56 3.96 9.16
C GLY A 64 2.25 2.48 9.06
N SER A 65 1.25 2.14 8.26
CA SER A 65 0.81 0.75 8.14
C SER A 65 0.42 0.42 6.72
N TYR A 66 0.61 -0.84 6.35
CA TYR A 66 0.35 -1.36 5.01
C TYR A 66 -0.48 -2.62 5.11
N ASN A 67 -1.51 -2.72 4.26
CA ASN A 67 -2.27 -3.93 4.06
C ASN A 67 -2.47 -4.20 2.57
N MET A 68 -2.65 -5.47 2.24
CA MET A 68 -2.97 -5.90 0.88
C MET A 68 -4.29 -6.66 0.88
N VAL A 69 -5.24 -6.20 0.06
CA VAL A 69 -6.58 -6.78 -0.05
C VAL A 69 -6.77 -7.24 -1.48
N LEU A 70 -6.80 -8.57 -1.66
CA LEU A 70 -6.80 -9.21 -2.98
C LEU A 70 -8.09 -10.00 -3.18
N LEU A 71 -8.54 -10.07 -4.43
CA LEU A 71 -9.65 -10.92 -4.82
C LEU A 71 -9.12 -12.26 -5.31
N ASN A 72 -9.70 -13.37 -4.81
CA ASN A 72 -9.31 -14.72 -5.22
C ASN A 72 -9.33 -14.90 -6.75
N ARG A 73 -10.36 -14.38 -7.42
CA ARG A 73 -10.48 -14.43 -8.89
C ARG A 73 -9.32 -13.76 -9.66
N ASP A 74 -8.62 -12.81 -9.04
CA ASP A 74 -7.48 -12.13 -9.66
C ASP A 74 -6.16 -12.87 -9.35
N LEU A 75 -6.11 -13.61 -8.23
CA LEU A 75 -5.02 -14.52 -7.89
C LEU A 75 -5.04 -15.78 -8.76
N GLU A 76 -6.22 -16.33 -9.04
CA GLU A 76 -6.40 -17.49 -9.92
C GLU A 76 -5.83 -17.23 -11.33
N LYS A 77 -5.95 -16.00 -11.85
CA LYS A 77 -5.35 -15.59 -13.14
C LYS A 77 -3.82 -15.60 -13.14
N LEU A 78 -3.21 -15.55 -11.96
CA LEU A 78 -1.77 -15.64 -11.75
C LEU A 78 -1.34 -17.06 -11.36
N TYR A 79 -2.24 -18.04 -11.48
CA TYR A 79 -2.03 -19.44 -11.08
C TYR A 79 -1.75 -19.59 -9.57
N ILE A 80 -2.30 -18.69 -8.75
CA ILE A 80 -2.27 -18.78 -7.29
C ILE A 80 -3.60 -19.34 -6.82
N GLU A 81 -3.58 -20.52 -6.24
CA GLU A 81 -4.76 -21.25 -5.80
C GLU A 81 -4.99 -21.11 -4.28
N LYS A 82 -6.11 -21.64 -3.79
CA LYS A 82 -6.46 -21.58 -2.35
C LYS A 82 -5.37 -22.18 -1.46
N PHE A 83 -4.74 -23.26 -1.92
CA PHE A 83 -3.66 -23.91 -1.18
C PHE A 83 -2.48 -22.94 -0.93
N ASP A 84 -2.06 -22.21 -1.97
CA ASP A 84 -0.97 -21.22 -1.85
C ASP A 84 -1.33 -20.10 -0.88
N ILE A 85 -2.59 -19.66 -0.88
CA ILE A 85 -3.09 -18.62 0.03
C ILE A 85 -3.09 -19.10 1.49
N GLU A 86 -3.52 -20.34 1.72
CA GLU A 86 -3.55 -20.93 3.07
C GLU A 86 -2.13 -21.16 3.60
N ASP A 87 -1.20 -21.55 2.74
CA ASP A 87 0.21 -21.71 3.11
C ASP A 87 0.87 -20.37 3.46
N ALA A 88 0.62 -19.32 2.66
CA ALA A 88 1.13 -17.97 2.91
C ALA A 88 0.57 -17.28 4.18
N ARG A 89 -0.47 -17.84 4.79
CA ARG A 89 -1.10 -17.33 6.02
C ARG A 89 -0.61 -18.00 7.30
N LYS A 90 0.12 -19.12 7.20
CA LYS A 90 0.73 -19.80 8.35
C LYS A 90 1.96 -19.05 8.84
#